data_AF-A0A9D0GAB9-F1
#
_entry.id   AF-A0A9D0GAB9-F1
#
_cell.length_a   1.000
_cell.length_b   1.000
_cell.length_c   1.000
_cell.angle_alpha   90.00
_cell.angle_beta   90.00
_cell.angle_gamma   90.00
#
_symmetry.space_group_name_H-M   'P 1'
#
loop_
_entity.id
_entity.type
_entity.pdbx_description
1 polymer ?
#
loop_
_entity_poly.entity_id
_entity_poly.type
_entity_poly.pdbx_seq_one_letter_code
_entity_poly.pdbx_strand_id
1 'polypeptide(L)' 'MATQVSAYAEQLVREIRETPEEYLPILLEIVRLFRESVTLKPAEASFRQGWKEALAGETKPVSELWGGIDAE' A
#
# COMPACT_ATOMS: atom_id res chain seq x y z
N MET A 1 -2.40 -19.98 11.46
CA MET A 1 -2.19 -18.61 10.90
C MET A 1 -3.32 -17.66 11.23
N ALA A 2 -4.61 -18.04 11.13
CA ALA A 2 -5.74 -17.18 11.54
C ALA A 2 -5.71 -16.73 13.02
N THR A 3 -5.16 -17.55 13.91
CA THR A 3 -5.05 -17.28 15.36
C THR A 3 -4.04 -16.19 15.73
N GLN A 4 -3.02 -15.91 14.91
CA GLN A 4 -2.03 -14.88 15.22
C GLN A 4 -2.52 -13.48 14.84
N VAL A 5 -3.33 -13.37 13.78
CA VAL A 5 -3.90 -12.09 13.34
C VAL A 5 -4.84 -11.52 14.38
N SER A 6 -5.62 -12.36 15.09
CA SER A 6 -6.51 -11.87 16.15
C SER A 6 -5.74 -11.35 17.37
N ALA A 7 -4.63 -11.99 17.75
CA ALA A 7 -3.83 -11.60 18.91
C ALA A 7 -3.24 -10.18 18.78
N TYR A 8 -2.74 -9.81 17.60
CA TYR A 8 -2.22 -8.46 17.36
C TYR A 8 -3.34 -7.41 17.27
N ALA A 9 -4.50 -7.76 16.71
CA ALA A 9 -5.65 -6.86 16.67
C ALA A 9 -6.15 -6.52 18.07
N GLU A 10 -6.21 -7.49 18.97
CA GLU A 10 -6.60 -7.30 20.38
C GLU A 10 -5.61 -6.40 21.13
N GLN A 11 -4.30 -6.59 20.91
CA GLN A 11 -3.27 -5.73 21.49
C GLN A 11 -3.39 -4.28 20.99
N LEU A 12 -3.58 -4.07 19.69
CA LEU A 12 -3.80 -2.74 19.11
C LEU A 12 -5.02 -2.03 19.71
N VAL A 13 -6.14 -2.75 19.89
CA VAL A 13 -7.34 -2.19 20.53
C VAL A 13 -7.04 -1.75 21.96
N ARG A 14 -6.22 -2.50 22.70
CA ARG A 14 -5.84 -2.14 24.06
C ARG A 14 -4.99 -0.88 24.09
N GLU A 15 -3.95 -0.79 23.26
CA GLU A 15 -3.08 0.40 23.17
C GLU A 15 -3.88 1.66 22.79
N ILE A 16 -4.83 1.54 21.85
CA ILE A 16 -5.71 2.66 21.46
C ILE A 16 -6.57 3.14 22.63
N ARG A 17 -7.06 2.22 23.49
CA ARG A 17 -7.86 2.57 24.67
C ARG A 17 -7.05 3.23 25.78
N GLU A 18 -5.78 2.88 25.90
CA GLU A 18 -4.86 3.45 26.90
C GLU A 18 -4.25 4.78 26.41
N THR A 19 -4.41 5.13 25.13
CA THR A 19 -3.92 6.39 24.55
C THR A 19 -4.79 7.58 25.01
N PRO A 20 -4.20 8.69 25.49
CA PRO A 20 -4.95 9.89 25.84
C PRO A 20 -5.70 10.49 24.65
N GLU A 21 -6.90 11.02 24.89
CA GLU A 21 -7.82 11.48 23.83
C GLU A 21 -7.21 12.55 22.91
N GLU A 22 -6.32 13.40 23.44
CA GLU A 22 -5.66 14.46 22.67
C GLU A 22 -4.74 13.92 21.55
N TYR A 23 -4.27 12.68 21.65
CA TYR A 23 -3.40 12.05 20.65
C TYR A 23 -4.15 11.12 19.69
N LEU A 24 -5.41 10.79 19.96
CA LEU A 24 -6.21 9.91 19.09
C LEU A 24 -6.35 10.42 17.64
N PRO A 25 -6.50 11.74 17.36
CA PRO A 25 -6.56 12.24 15.99
C PRO A 25 -5.28 11.94 15.18
N ILE A 26 -4.12 12.14 15.80
CA ILE A 26 -2.81 11.89 15.18
C ILE A 26 -2.61 10.39 14.98
N LEU A 27 -2.95 9.57 15.98
CA LEU A 27 -2.87 8.11 15.87
C LEU A 27 -3.75 7.58 14.73
N LEU A 28 -4.95 8.13 14.56
CA LEU A 28 -5.85 7.77 13.46
C LEU A 28 -5.24 8.10 12.10
N GLU A 29 -4.57 9.25 11.98
CA GLU A 29 -3.88 9.64 10.75
C GLU A 29 -2.73 8.68 10.41
N ILE A 30 -1.90 8.32 11.40
CA ILE A 30 -0.82 7.34 11.23
C ILE A 30 -1.36 6.00 10.73
N VAL A 31 -2.44 5.50 11.34
CA VAL A 31 -3.06 4.22 10.94
C VAL A 31 -3.61 4.28 9.51
N ARG A 32 -4.19 5.41 9.10
CA ARG A 32 -4.67 5.62 7.72
C ARG A 32 -3.52 5.62 6.72
N LEU A 33 -2.47 6.39 7.00
CA LEU A 33 -1.27 6.45 6.16
C LEU A 33 -0.58 5.09 6.04
N PHE A 34 -0.47 4.35 7.15
CA PHE A 34 0.06 2.99 7.14
C PHE A 34 -0.81 2.06 6.30
N ARG A 35 -2.13 2.12 6.45
CA ARG A 35 -3.03 1.31 5.62
C ARG A 35 -2.84 1.64 4.15
N GLU A 36 -2.79 2.91 3.79
CA GLU A 36 -2.57 3.37 2.42
C GLU A 36 -1.22 2.93 1.85
N SER A 37 -0.17 2.86 2.66
CA SER A 37 1.17 2.46 2.22
C SER A 37 1.30 0.95 2.01
N VAL A 38 0.60 0.13 2.80
CA VAL A 38 0.60 -1.34 2.63
C VAL A 38 -0.44 -1.82 1.63
N THR A 39 -1.52 -1.06 1.41
CA THR A 39 -2.44 -1.34 0.32
C THR A 39 -1.77 -0.97 -0.99
N LEU A 40 -1.71 -1.91 -1.94
CA LEU A 40 -1.34 -1.61 -3.32
C LEU A 40 -2.11 -0.36 -3.79
N LYS A 41 -1.42 0.51 -4.55
CA LYS A 41 -2.09 1.63 -5.24
C LYS A 41 -3.38 1.08 -5.86
N PRO A 42 -4.55 1.70 -5.60
CA PRO A 42 -5.80 1.26 -6.18
C PRO A 42 -5.58 1.02 -7.69
N ALA A 43 -6.15 -0.05 -8.23
CA ALA A 43 -6.02 -0.35 -9.66
C ALA A 43 -6.34 0.87 -10.52
N GLU A 44 -7.28 1.71 -10.06
CA GLU A 44 -7.60 3.01 -10.64
C GLU A 44 -6.41 4.00 -10.66
N ALA A 45 -5.67 4.13 -9.57
CA ALA A 45 -4.51 5.02 -9.49
C ALA A 45 -3.36 4.53 -10.38
N SER A 46 -3.13 3.21 -10.40
CA SER A 46 -2.16 2.57 -11.30
C SER A 46 -2.55 2.75 -12.77
N PHE A 47 -3.84 2.57 -13.10
CA PHE A 47 -4.35 2.77 -14.45
C PHE A 47 -4.26 4.23 -14.89
N ARG A 48 -4.63 5.17 -14.02
CA ARG A 48 -4.55 6.61 -14.32
C ARG A 48 -3.11 7.05 -14.58
N GLN A 49 -2.15 6.50 -13.84
CA GLN A 49 -0.74 6.76 -14.05
C GLN A 49 -0.26 6.17 -15.39
N GLY A 50 -0.51 4.88 -15.63
CA GLY A 50 -0.14 4.22 -16.89
C GLY A 50 -0.79 4.89 -18.12
N TRP A 51 -2.00 5.41 -17.98
CA TRP A 51 -2.68 6.16 -19.05
C TRP A 51 -1.95 7.47 -19.39
N LYS A 52 -1.46 8.21 -18.39
CA LYS A 52 -0.68 9.43 -18.60
C LYS A 52 0.66 9.12 -19.25
N GLU A 53 1.37 8.09 -18.77
CA GLU A 53 2.66 7.64 -19.31
C GLU A 53 2.51 7.20 -20.78
N ALA A 54 1.43 6.47 -21.10
CA ALA A 54 1.11 6.09 -22.47
C ALA A 54 0.86 7.30 -23.39
N LEU A 55 0.09 8.29 -22.93
CA LEU A 55 -0.15 9.52 -23.68
C LEU A 55 1.11 10.38 -23.85
N ALA A 56 2.02 10.35 -22.87
CA ALA A 56 3.30 11.04 -22.92
C ALA A 56 4.36 10.32 -23.77
N GLY A 57 4.07 9.10 -24.25
CA GLY A 57 5.02 8.28 -24.99
C GLY A 57 6.11 7.64 -24.13
N GLU A 58 5.95 7.67 -22.80
CA GLU A 58 6.85 7.05 -21.81
C GLU A 58 6.63 5.53 -21.75
N THR A 59 6.69 4.88 -22.91
CA THR A 59 6.45 3.44 -23.07
C THR A 59 7.70 2.78 -23.62
N LYS A 60 7.87 1.48 -23.31
CA LYS A 60 8.91 0.65 -23.90
C LYS A 60 8.27 -0.35 -24.86
N PRO A 61 8.92 -0.70 -25.98
CA PRO A 61 8.40 -1.69 -26.89
C PRO A 61 8.35 -3.07 -26.22
N VAL A 62 7.33 -3.86 -26.56
CA VAL A 62 7.11 -5.20 -25.97
C VAL A 62 8.30 -6.14 -26.22
N SER A 63 9.04 -5.94 -27.31
CA SER A 63 10.26 -6.71 -27.61
C SER A 63 11.36 -6.54 -26.56
N GLU A 64 11.37 -5.43 -25.81
CA GLU A 64 12.36 -5.16 -24.76
C GLU A 64 11.94 -5.68 -23.38
N LEU A 65 10.72 -6.22 -23.23
CA LEU A 65 10.17 -6.64 -21.94
C LEU A 65 11.04 -7.72 -21.24
N TRP A 66 11.69 -8.57 -22.04
CA TRP A 66 12.56 -9.67 -21.57
C TRP A 66 14.05 -9.38 -21.74
N GLY A 67 14.43 -8.16 -22.13
CA GLY A 67 15.83 -7.79 -22.33
C GLY A 67 16.62 -7.89 -21.02
N GLY A 68 17.64 -8.74 -20.99
CA GLY A 68 18.49 -8.94 -19.81
C GLY A 68 17.94 -9.91 -18.75
N ILE A 69 16.83 -10.59 -19.03
CA ILE A 69 16.41 -11.78 -18.29
C ILE A 69 16.92 -12.98 -19.10
N ASP A 70 18.11 -13.49 -18.75
CA ASP A 70 18.57 -14.78 -19.25
C ASP A 70 17.68 -15.87 -18.64
N ALA A 71 16.62 -16.23 -19.35
CA ALA A 71 15.82 -17.39 -19.03
C ALA A 71 16.56 -18.65 -19.50
N GLU A 72 17.52 -19.11 -18.69
CA GLU A 72 17.96 -20.52 -18.72
C GLU A 72 17.04 -21.41 -17.88
#